data_AF-A0AAN4UCH7-F1
#
_entry.id   AF-A0AAN4UCH7-F1
#
_cell.length_a   1.000
_cell.length_b   1.000
_cell.length_c   1.000
_cell.angle_alpha   90.00
_cell.angle_beta   90.00
_cell.angle_gamma   90.00
#
_symmetry.space_group_name_H-M   'P 1'
#
loop_
_entity.id
_entity.type
_entity.pdbx_description
1 polymer ?
#
loop_
_entity_poly.entity_id
_entity_poly.type
_entity_poly.pdbx_seq_one_letter_code
_entity_poly.pdbx_strand_id
1 'polypeptide(L)'
;MARTKEERKKRIVEILSMLHEEGTFEEAKRLFNEEFDGVDVTEITSAEKSLIQGGLKPEEIQKLCNIHASVFKGSINDIHKSDAAYGQPGHPVHTLKLENQVLQSLVTDEIDDLMKKIGKGDWQKKERLIAALKDLKQMDKHYARKETLIFSYMEKYGITAPPKVMWGVDDEIRELIKDVLVYAENPRAAFNPLSEKWEAAKHEIEEMIFKEEEIMTPMTLDVFSLKDWENIAEDSYDIGFAFIPAPLGWQAGPSDLAKEKEREVQRQAAIQQAKETTDGIAEGLANAQVQEVEEYDWQTVDSKDTVVLPTGILQLEQLLAIFEVLPVDLTFVDHNDRVRFFSEGKKRVFPRTKSIIGREVVNCHPPKSMHIVEKILTDFHSGENDTADFWIDINERKIYIRYFALKNQENQYLGCLEVTQDITDIQKISGQNRLLEGFTKD
;
A
#
# COMPACT_ATOMS: atom_id res chain seq x y z
N MET A 1 -16.28 28.05 -34.82
CA MET A 1 -15.89 28.81 -33.60
C MET A 1 -15.71 27.78 -32.50
N ALA A 2 -14.63 27.85 -31.71
CA ALA A 2 -14.42 26.93 -30.60
C ALA A 2 -15.52 27.14 -29.54
N ARG A 3 -16.21 26.06 -29.16
CA ARG A 3 -17.24 26.08 -28.10
C ARG A 3 -16.59 26.43 -26.76
N THR A 4 -17.28 27.18 -25.91
CA THR A 4 -16.85 27.47 -24.52
C THR A 4 -16.94 26.21 -23.65
N LYS A 5 -16.22 26.17 -22.51
CA LYS A 5 -16.25 25.01 -21.57
C LYS A 5 -17.67 24.67 -21.09
N GLU A 6 -18.50 25.68 -20.84
CA GLU A 6 -19.90 25.49 -20.43
C GLU A 6 -20.77 24.91 -21.57
N GLU A 7 -20.57 25.34 -22.81
CA GLU A 7 -21.26 24.78 -23.98
C GLU A 7 -20.84 23.34 -24.27
N ARG A 8 -19.55 23.02 -24.05
CA ARG A 8 -19.02 21.65 -24.17
C ARG A 8 -19.62 20.74 -23.10
N LYS A 9 -19.60 21.17 -21.83
CA LYS A 9 -20.23 20.47 -20.71
C LYS A 9 -21.70 20.17 -20.98
N LYS A 10 -22.48 21.18 -21.38
CA LYS A 10 -23.91 21.01 -21.68
C LYS A 10 -24.14 19.96 -22.76
N ARG A 11 -23.28 19.94 -23.78
CA ARG A 11 -23.41 18.97 -24.86
C ARG A 11 -23.02 17.55 -24.46
N ILE A 12 -22.01 17.39 -23.60
CA ILE A 12 -21.68 16.09 -23.00
C ILE A 12 -22.88 15.58 -22.21
N VAL A 13 -23.50 16.41 -21.35
CA VAL A 13 -24.73 16.06 -20.61
C VAL A 13 -25.83 15.57 -21.57
N GLU A 14 -26.07 16.27 -22.69
CA GLU A 14 -27.07 15.86 -23.68
C GLU A 14 -26.78 14.48 -24.32
N ILE A 15 -25.53 14.20 -24.69
CA ILE A 15 -25.13 12.90 -25.27
C ILE A 15 -25.30 11.77 -24.24
N LEU A 16 -24.95 12.04 -22.98
CA LEU A 16 -25.09 11.09 -21.88
C LEU A 16 -26.55 10.82 -21.52
N SER A 17 -27.42 11.85 -21.58
CA SER A 17 -28.86 11.68 -21.41
C SER A 17 -29.49 10.87 -22.54
N MET A 18 -29.02 11.00 -23.78
CA MET A 18 -29.50 10.17 -24.91
C MET A 18 -29.23 8.67 -24.71
N LEU A 19 -28.11 8.29 -24.09
CA LEU A 19 -27.83 6.89 -23.73
C LEU A 19 -28.83 6.31 -22.72
N HIS A 20 -29.53 7.18 -21.98
CA HIS A 20 -30.53 6.79 -20.99
C HIS A 20 -31.96 6.76 -21.57
N GLU A 21 -32.30 7.66 -22.48
CA GLU A 21 -33.67 7.86 -23.01
C GLU A 21 -33.95 7.11 -24.34
N GLU A 22 -33.51 5.86 -24.48
CA GLU A 22 -33.69 4.97 -25.68
C GLU A 22 -32.68 5.15 -26.85
N GLY A 23 -31.60 5.91 -26.69
CA GLY A 23 -30.55 6.02 -27.70
C GLY A 23 -29.64 4.78 -27.80
N THR A 24 -29.10 4.50 -29.00
CA THR A 24 -28.13 3.41 -29.17
C THR A 24 -26.70 3.84 -28.87
N PHE A 25 -25.90 2.93 -28.34
CA PHE A 25 -24.47 3.14 -28.06
C PHE A 25 -23.69 3.69 -29.27
N GLU A 26 -23.94 3.12 -30.45
CA GLU A 26 -23.29 3.51 -31.71
C GLU A 26 -23.64 4.96 -32.14
N GLU A 27 -24.87 5.40 -31.89
CA GLU A 27 -25.28 6.78 -32.18
C GLU A 27 -24.64 7.79 -31.23
N ALA A 28 -24.58 7.47 -29.94
CA ALA A 28 -23.90 8.31 -28.95
C ALA A 28 -22.40 8.45 -29.26
N LYS A 29 -21.74 7.34 -29.64
CA LYS A 29 -20.33 7.34 -30.04
C LYS A 29 -20.08 8.15 -31.32
N ARG A 30 -20.96 8.03 -32.32
CA ARG A 30 -20.87 8.83 -33.56
C ARG A 30 -21.04 10.32 -33.28
N LEU A 31 -22.07 10.70 -32.53
CA LEU A 31 -22.33 12.10 -32.16
C LEU A 31 -21.17 12.71 -31.37
N PHE A 32 -20.58 11.92 -30.47
CA PHE A 32 -19.42 12.35 -29.71
C PHE A 32 -18.21 12.62 -30.61
N ASN A 33 -17.86 11.67 -31.49
CA ASN A 33 -16.71 11.82 -32.40
C ASN A 33 -16.92 12.89 -33.49
N GLU A 34 -18.16 13.21 -33.86
CA GLU A 34 -18.47 14.33 -34.78
C GLU A 34 -18.35 15.70 -34.11
N GLU A 35 -18.51 15.77 -32.78
CA GLU A 35 -18.60 17.03 -32.04
C GLU A 35 -17.39 17.34 -31.16
N PHE A 36 -16.58 16.34 -30.84
CA PHE A 36 -15.41 16.46 -29.98
C PHE A 36 -14.19 15.80 -30.63
N ASP A 37 -13.18 16.61 -30.96
CA ASP A 37 -11.84 16.13 -31.33
C ASP A 37 -11.07 15.57 -30.11
N GLY A 38 -11.55 15.89 -28.92
CA GLY A 38 -11.30 15.17 -27.68
C GLY A 38 -11.85 15.89 -26.45
N VAL A 39 -11.88 15.21 -25.31
CA VAL A 39 -12.51 15.70 -24.06
C VAL A 39 -11.59 15.47 -22.87
N ASP A 40 -11.57 16.44 -21.95
CA ASP A 40 -10.83 16.37 -20.69
C ASP A 40 -11.65 15.59 -19.64
N VAL A 41 -10.99 14.80 -18.79
CA VAL A 41 -11.65 14.01 -17.73
C VAL A 41 -12.50 14.91 -16.83
N THR A 42 -12.04 16.13 -16.54
CA THR A 42 -12.77 17.10 -15.73
C THR A 42 -14.06 17.61 -16.40
N GLU A 43 -14.12 17.67 -17.72
CA GLU A 43 -15.34 18.02 -18.47
C GLU A 43 -16.38 16.89 -18.35
N ILE A 44 -15.92 15.63 -18.34
CA ILE A 44 -16.74 14.44 -18.19
C ILE A 44 -17.31 14.35 -16.78
N THR A 45 -16.45 14.42 -15.76
CA THR A 45 -16.88 14.37 -14.34
C THR A 45 -17.82 15.53 -13.99
N SER A 46 -17.59 16.71 -14.56
CA SER A 46 -18.47 17.88 -14.37
C SER A 46 -19.84 17.69 -15.02
N ALA A 47 -19.91 17.04 -16.18
CA ALA A 47 -21.17 16.69 -16.84
C ALA A 47 -21.94 15.62 -16.05
N GLU A 48 -21.27 14.59 -15.55
CA GLU A 48 -21.85 13.54 -14.70
C GLU A 48 -22.45 14.12 -13.41
N LYS A 49 -21.74 15.04 -12.75
CA LYS A 49 -22.25 15.77 -11.58
C LYS A 49 -23.54 16.54 -11.89
N SER A 50 -23.65 17.13 -13.08
CA SER A 50 -24.87 17.81 -13.52
C SER A 50 -26.04 16.85 -13.79
N LEU A 51 -25.78 15.61 -14.21
CA LEU A 51 -26.80 14.57 -14.35
C LEU A 51 -27.32 14.08 -12.99
N ILE A 52 -26.44 13.93 -12.00
CA ILE A 52 -26.81 13.62 -10.61
C ILE A 52 -27.73 14.71 -10.03
N GLN A 53 -27.32 15.97 -10.18
CA GLN A 53 -28.12 17.12 -9.74
C GLN A 53 -29.47 17.21 -10.49
N GLY A 54 -29.55 16.64 -11.69
CA GLY A 54 -30.79 16.50 -12.47
C GLY A 54 -31.72 15.37 -12.02
N GLY A 55 -31.33 14.56 -11.04
CA GLY A 55 -32.18 13.52 -10.45
C GLY A 55 -31.91 12.07 -10.91
N LEU A 56 -30.82 11.82 -11.65
CA LEU A 56 -30.38 10.45 -11.96
C LEU A 56 -29.82 9.74 -10.71
N LYS A 57 -30.14 8.45 -10.56
CA LYS A 57 -29.68 7.65 -9.42
C LYS A 57 -28.23 7.18 -9.58
N PRO A 58 -27.44 7.09 -8.50
CA PRO A 58 -26.04 6.63 -8.56
C PRO A 58 -25.85 5.25 -9.20
N GLU A 59 -26.80 4.34 -9.01
CA GLU A 59 -26.79 2.97 -9.58
C GLU A 59 -26.92 2.96 -11.12
N GLU A 60 -27.62 3.95 -11.68
CA GLU A 60 -27.77 4.12 -13.13
C GLU A 60 -26.52 4.77 -13.75
N ILE A 61 -25.79 5.54 -12.94
CA ILE A 61 -24.50 6.13 -13.31
C ILE A 61 -23.41 5.08 -13.39
N GLN A 62 -23.44 4.06 -12.53
CA GLN A 62 -22.49 2.95 -12.58
C GLN A 62 -22.60 2.14 -13.89
N LYS A 63 -23.82 2.02 -14.45
CA LYS A 63 -24.03 1.47 -15.81
C LYS A 63 -23.56 2.41 -16.92
N LEU A 64 -23.69 3.72 -16.72
CA LEU A 64 -23.17 4.75 -17.62
C LEU A 64 -21.63 4.77 -17.62
N CYS A 65 -20.95 4.55 -16.48
CA CYS A 65 -19.48 4.47 -16.38
C CYS A 65 -18.88 3.37 -17.30
N ASN A 66 -19.51 2.20 -17.37
CA ASN A 66 -19.07 1.11 -18.25
C ASN A 66 -19.22 1.46 -19.74
N ILE A 67 -20.22 2.27 -20.08
CA ILE A 67 -20.48 2.75 -21.43
C ILE A 67 -19.51 3.91 -21.77
N HIS A 68 -19.22 4.78 -20.82
CA HIS A 68 -18.34 5.95 -20.97
C HIS A 68 -16.91 5.56 -21.32
N ALA A 69 -16.31 4.60 -20.61
CA ALA A 69 -14.95 4.13 -20.91
C ALA A 69 -14.79 3.65 -22.37
N SER A 70 -15.87 3.13 -22.98
CA SER A 70 -15.88 2.61 -24.35
C SER A 70 -16.29 3.64 -25.43
N VAL A 71 -17.06 4.67 -25.07
CA VAL A 71 -17.35 5.84 -25.93
C VAL A 71 -16.16 6.80 -25.99
N PHE A 72 -15.48 7.00 -24.85
CA PHE A 72 -14.36 7.93 -24.71
C PHE A 72 -13.00 7.31 -25.08
N LYS A 73 -12.93 5.97 -25.23
CA LYS A 73 -11.72 5.25 -25.67
C LYS A 73 -11.22 5.80 -27.02
N GLY A 74 -10.07 6.49 -26.99
CA GLY A 74 -9.43 7.09 -28.16
C GLY A 74 -9.78 8.56 -28.45
N SER A 75 -10.67 9.16 -27.66
CA SER A 75 -11.11 10.57 -27.80
C SER A 75 -10.93 11.37 -26.50
N ILE A 76 -10.36 10.78 -25.45
CA ILE A 76 -9.86 11.56 -24.30
C ILE A 76 -8.62 12.29 -24.79
N ASN A 77 -8.62 13.62 -24.70
CA ASN A 77 -7.40 14.34 -25.03
C ASN A 77 -6.35 13.98 -23.97
N ASP A 78 -5.19 13.51 -24.42
CA ASP A 78 -3.94 13.31 -23.64
C ASP A 78 -3.38 14.65 -23.09
N ILE A 79 -4.21 15.49 -22.48
CA ILE A 79 -3.79 16.79 -21.92
C ILE A 79 -3.05 16.57 -20.60
N HIS A 80 -3.16 15.40 -19.96
CA HIS A 80 -2.27 14.94 -18.89
C HIS A 80 -0.93 14.40 -19.42
N LYS A 81 -0.35 15.01 -20.46
CA LYS A 81 1.11 15.07 -20.58
C LYS A 81 1.67 16.08 -19.58
N SER A 82 1.36 15.91 -18.30
CA SER A 82 2.09 16.58 -17.23
C SER A 82 3.43 15.87 -17.09
N ASP A 83 4.46 16.55 -17.60
CA ASP A 83 5.90 16.33 -17.42
C ASP A 83 6.56 15.03 -17.88
N ALA A 84 7.61 15.22 -18.69
CA ALA A 84 8.65 14.27 -19.02
C ALA A 84 9.41 13.67 -17.81
N ALA A 85 9.05 14.02 -16.57
CA ALA A 85 9.63 13.50 -15.34
C ALA A 85 9.08 12.11 -14.97
N TYR A 86 7.81 11.82 -15.23
CA TYR A 86 7.15 10.59 -14.75
C TYR A 86 7.25 9.40 -15.72
N GLY A 87 7.61 9.67 -16.97
CA GLY A 87 8.03 8.65 -17.94
C GLY A 87 9.50 8.25 -17.82
N GLN A 88 10.20 8.72 -16.78
CA GLN A 88 11.59 8.36 -16.55
C GLN A 88 11.70 6.95 -15.98
N PRO A 89 12.64 6.13 -16.50
CA PRO A 89 12.96 4.84 -15.90
C PRO A 89 13.25 4.98 -14.40
N GLY A 90 12.62 4.13 -13.59
CA GLY A 90 12.73 4.17 -12.13
C GLY A 90 11.59 4.90 -11.41
N HIS A 91 10.91 5.85 -12.07
CA HIS A 91 9.78 6.53 -11.45
C HIS A 91 8.67 5.51 -11.09
N PRO A 92 7.99 5.61 -9.94
CA PRO A 92 6.97 4.63 -9.54
C PRO A 92 5.84 4.45 -10.57
N VAL A 93 5.35 5.54 -11.16
CA VAL A 93 4.34 5.48 -12.23
C VAL A 93 4.86 4.79 -13.50
N HIS A 94 6.11 5.07 -13.91
CA HIS A 94 6.72 4.38 -15.05
C HIS A 94 6.80 2.87 -14.77
N THR A 95 7.20 2.51 -13.55
CA THR A 95 7.30 1.11 -13.11
C THR A 95 5.93 0.44 -13.14
N LEU A 96 4.90 1.06 -12.57
CA LEU A 96 3.51 0.57 -12.59
C LEU A 96 3.04 0.30 -14.03
N LYS A 97 3.19 1.29 -14.93
CA LYS A 97 2.81 1.16 -16.35
C LYS A 97 3.58 0.08 -17.09
N LEU A 98 4.88 -0.05 -16.81
CA LEU A 98 5.70 -1.09 -17.43
C LEU A 98 5.24 -2.48 -16.98
N GLU A 99 4.91 -2.66 -15.70
CA GLU A 99 4.34 -3.92 -15.22
C GLU A 99 2.99 -4.21 -15.85
N ASN A 100 2.11 -3.21 -15.99
CA ASN A 100 0.82 -3.34 -16.68
C ASN A 100 0.99 -3.72 -18.14
N GLN A 101 1.98 -3.15 -18.84
CA GLN A 101 2.28 -3.53 -20.21
C GLN A 101 2.71 -5.00 -20.34
N VAL A 102 3.55 -5.49 -19.41
CA VAL A 102 3.99 -6.91 -19.42
C VAL A 102 2.84 -7.83 -19.02
N LEU A 103 2.03 -7.44 -18.03
CA LEU A 103 0.83 -8.16 -17.63
C LEU A 103 -0.16 -8.28 -18.78
N GLN A 104 -0.43 -7.18 -19.51
CA GLN A 104 -1.30 -7.19 -20.68
C GLN A 104 -0.80 -8.18 -21.74
N SER A 105 0.51 -8.21 -22.03
CA SER A 105 1.09 -9.17 -22.97
C SER A 105 0.97 -10.62 -22.48
N LEU A 106 1.18 -10.89 -21.18
CA LEU A 106 0.95 -12.21 -20.61
C LEU A 106 -0.52 -12.67 -20.77
N VAL A 107 -1.47 -11.77 -20.56
CA VAL A 107 -2.91 -12.02 -20.71
C VAL A 107 -3.28 -12.26 -22.18
N THR A 108 -2.92 -11.34 -23.10
CA THR A 108 -3.41 -11.35 -24.49
C THR A 108 -2.58 -12.19 -25.45
N ASP A 109 -1.27 -12.19 -25.30
CA ASP A 109 -0.36 -12.79 -26.28
C ASP A 109 -0.05 -14.24 -25.91
N GLU A 110 0.08 -14.53 -24.61
CA GLU A 110 0.40 -15.88 -24.13
C GLU A 110 -0.87 -16.65 -23.73
N ILE A 111 -1.62 -16.20 -22.72
CA ILE A 111 -2.72 -17.00 -22.15
C ILE A 111 -3.87 -17.14 -23.16
N ASP A 112 -4.32 -16.04 -23.78
CA ASP A 112 -5.38 -16.06 -24.79
C ASP A 112 -5.04 -16.95 -26.00
N ASP A 113 -3.79 -16.94 -26.46
CA ASP A 113 -3.35 -17.81 -27.55
C ASP A 113 -3.34 -19.29 -27.13
N LEU A 114 -2.89 -19.61 -25.91
CA LEU A 114 -2.96 -20.95 -25.33
C LEU A 114 -4.42 -21.42 -25.19
N MET A 115 -5.31 -20.55 -24.72
CA MET A 115 -6.74 -20.81 -24.61
C MET A 115 -7.37 -21.12 -25.97
N LYS A 116 -7.05 -20.33 -27.01
CA LYS A 116 -7.50 -20.59 -28.39
C LYS A 116 -7.00 -21.93 -28.93
N LYS A 117 -5.76 -22.32 -28.63
CA LYS A 117 -5.17 -23.61 -29.04
C LYS A 117 -5.86 -24.79 -28.33
N ILE A 118 -6.08 -24.68 -27.03
CA ILE A 118 -6.78 -25.71 -26.23
C ILE A 118 -8.24 -25.84 -26.68
N GLY A 119 -8.91 -24.73 -26.99
CA GLY A 119 -10.28 -24.73 -27.53
C GLY A 119 -10.41 -25.46 -28.87
N LYS A 120 -9.32 -25.51 -29.67
CA LYS A 120 -9.23 -26.31 -30.90
C LYS A 120 -8.82 -27.78 -30.66
N GLY A 121 -8.61 -28.18 -29.41
CA GLY A 121 -8.27 -29.54 -29.00
C GLY A 121 -6.78 -29.79 -28.69
N ASP A 122 -5.91 -28.79 -28.78
CA ASP A 122 -4.47 -28.92 -28.45
C ASP A 122 -4.22 -28.91 -26.93
N TRP A 123 -4.69 -29.95 -26.24
CA TRP A 123 -4.53 -30.10 -24.78
C TRP A 123 -3.09 -30.35 -24.34
N GLN A 124 -2.15 -30.59 -25.26
CA GLN A 124 -0.72 -30.68 -24.93
C GLN A 124 -0.17 -29.35 -24.39
N LYS A 125 -0.84 -28.23 -24.69
CA LYS A 125 -0.46 -26.89 -24.19
C LYS A 125 -0.97 -26.59 -22.77
N LYS A 126 -1.74 -27.50 -22.16
CA LYS A 126 -2.29 -27.31 -20.83
C LYS A 126 -1.22 -27.04 -19.77
N GLU A 127 -0.08 -27.73 -19.82
CA GLU A 127 1.03 -27.49 -18.88
C GLU A 127 1.61 -26.09 -19.02
N ARG A 128 1.74 -25.60 -20.27
CA ARG A 128 2.18 -24.23 -20.54
C ARG A 128 1.17 -23.19 -20.08
N LEU A 129 -0.13 -23.45 -20.27
CA LEU A 129 -1.20 -22.61 -19.72
C LEU A 129 -1.12 -22.51 -18.20
N ILE A 130 -0.98 -23.65 -17.51
CA ILE A 130 -0.84 -23.67 -16.04
C ILE A 130 0.39 -22.88 -15.60
N ALA A 131 1.51 -22.96 -16.32
CA ALA A 131 2.69 -22.15 -16.03
C ALA A 131 2.39 -20.64 -16.18
N ALA A 132 1.77 -20.22 -17.28
CA ALA A 132 1.41 -18.82 -17.50
C ALA A 132 0.41 -18.28 -16.44
N LEU A 133 -0.58 -19.10 -16.05
CA LEU A 133 -1.51 -18.78 -14.95
C LEU A 133 -0.80 -18.68 -13.59
N LYS A 134 0.28 -19.45 -13.37
CA LYS A 134 1.13 -19.32 -12.18
C LYS A 134 1.93 -18.03 -12.21
N ASP A 135 2.39 -17.60 -13.39
CA ASP A 135 3.11 -16.34 -13.54
C ASP A 135 2.24 -15.14 -13.15
N LEU A 136 0.91 -15.18 -13.38
CA LEU A 136 -0.03 -14.15 -12.91
C LEU A 136 -0.01 -13.93 -11.40
N LYS A 137 0.46 -14.89 -10.58
CA LYS A 137 0.59 -14.68 -9.13
C LYS A 137 1.63 -13.61 -8.77
N GLN A 138 2.53 -13.25 -9.69
CA GLN A 138 3.44 -12.12 -9.47
C GLN A 138 2.70 -10.80 -9.31
N MET A 139 1.47 -10.69 -9.82
CA MET A 139 0.61 -9.52 -9.65
C MET A 139 0.31 -9.18 -8.19
N ASP A 140 0.44 -10.14 -7.28
CA ASP A 140 0.32 -9.88 -5.85
C ASP A 140 1.31 -8.81 -5.37
N LYS A 141 2.54 -8.78 -5.93
CA LYS A 141 3.51 -7.71 -5.65
C LYS A 141 3.08 -6.38 -6.25
N HIS A 142 2.52 -6.38 -7.45
CA HIS A 142 2.02 -5.18 -8.11
C HIS A 142 0.93 -4.51 -7.28
N TYR A 143 -0.09 -5.30 -6.90
CA TYR A 143 -1.17 -4.83 -6.04
C TYR A 143 -0.68 -4.47 -4.64
N ALA A 144 0.19 -5.25 -4.01
CA ALA A 144 0.74 -4.90 -2.70
C ALA A 144 1.45 -3.53 -2.71
N ARG A 145 2.24 -3.19 -3.74
CA ARG A 145 2.85 -1.86 -3.85
C ARG A 145 1.81 -0.76 -4.05
N LYS A 146 0.80 -1.00 -4.88
CA LYS A 146 -0.31 -0.06 -5.07
C LYS A 146 -1.07 0.17 -3.76
N GLU A 147 -1.43 -0.90 -3.06
CA GLU A 147 -2.25 -0.92 -1.85
C GLU A 147 -1.56 -0.34 -0.61
N THR A 148 -0.26 -0.61 -0.45
CA THR A 148 0.49 -0.21 0.76
C THR A 148 1.30 1.07 0.60
N LEU A 149 1.59 1.48 -0.63
CA LEU A 149 2.33 2.71 -0.91
C LEU A 149 1.41 3.74 -1.53
N ILE A 150 0.96 3.53 -2.77
CA ILE A 150 0.20 4.54 -3.52
C ILE A 150 -1.10 4.91 -2.80
N PHE A 151 -1.90 3.93 -2.37
CA PHE A 151 -3.15 4.17 -1.66
C PHE A 151 -2.94 4.89 -0.33
N SER A 152 -1.90 4.55 0.44
CA SER A 152 -1.61 5.26 1.69
C SER A 152 -1.31 6.74 1.47
N TYR A 153 -0.62 7.11 0.38
CA TYR A 153 -0.44 8.52 0.01
C TYR A 153 -1.72 9.16 -0.54
N MET A 154 -2.58 8.41 -1.26
CA MET A 154 -3.91 8.93 -1.65
C MET A 154 -4.75 9.28 -0.41
N GLU A 155 -4.76 8.40 0.59
CA GLU A 155 -5.47 8.60 1.86
C GLU A 155 -4.89 9.75 2.68
N LYS A 156 -3.55 9.92 2.69
CA LYS A 156 -2.87 11.10 3.27
C LYS A 156 -3.43 12.40 2.71
N TYR A 157 -3.80 12.43 1.43
CA TYR A 157 -4.41 13.58 0.77
C TYR A 157 -5.95 13.57 0.78
N GLY A 158 -6.58 12.74 1.60
CA GLY A 158 -8.03 12.65 1.78
C GLY A 158 -8.78 11.91 0.68
N ILE A 159 -8.08 11.23 -0.24
CA ILE A 159 -8.67 10.47 -1.34
C ILE A 159 -8.85 9.01 -0.88
N THR A 160 -9.97 8.70 -0.24
CA THR A 160 -10.16 7.40 0.45
C THR A 160 -11.08 6.41 -0.29
N ALA A 161 -12.05 6.91 -1.06
CA ALA A 161 -13.03 6.04 -1.72
C ALA A 161 -12.45 5.22 -2.89
N PRO A 162 -11.67 5.78 -3.84
CA PRO A 162 -11.08 5.01 -4.94
C PRO A 162 -10.13 3.90 -4.46
N PRO A 163 -9.18 4.13 -3.53
CA PRO A 163 -8.35 3.06 -2.95
C PRO A 163 -9.16 1.89 -2.42
N LYS A 164 -10.19 2.16 -1.62
CA LYS A 164 -11.02 1.12 -1.01
C LYS A 164 -11.78 0.28 -2.03
N VAL A 165 -12.31 0.91 -3.08
CA VAL A 165 -13.02 0.21 -4.15
C VAL A 165 -12.04 -0.62 -4.98
N MET A 166 -10.89 -0.05 -5.34
CA MET A 166 -9.88 -0.75 -6.13
C MET A 166 -9.30 -1.94 -5.37
N TRP A 167 -9.02 -1.81 -4.07
CA TRP A 167 -8.56 -2.94 -3.23
C TRP A 167 -9.56 -4.09 -3.25
N GLY A 168 -10.87 -3.80 -3.09
CA GLY A 168 -11.89 -4.85 -3.18
C GLY A 168 -11.86 -5.61 -4.51
N VAL A 169 -11.67 -4.89 -5.62
CA VAL A 169 -11.51 -5.51 -6.95
C VAL A 169 -10.18 -6.27 -7.07
N ASP A 170 -9.09 -5.78 -6.48
CA ASP A 170 -7.80 -6.49 -6.44
C ASP A 170 -7.93 -7.85 -5.75
N ASP A 171 -8.67 -7.91 -4.63
CA ASP A 171 -8.97 -9.17 -3.92
C ASP A 171 -9.85 -10.11 -4.76
N GLU A 172 -10.85 -9.57 -5.46
CA GLU A 172 -11.68 -10.36 -6.38
C GLU A 172 -10.84 -10.96 -7.51
N ILE A 173 -9.92 -10.17 -8.10
CA ILE A 173 -9.01 -10.63 -9.15
C ILE A 173 -8.09 -11.74 -8.62
N ARG A 174 -7.52 -11.58 -7.42
CA ARG A 174 -6.68 -12.63 -6.78
C ARG A 174 -7.43 -13.95 -6.66
N GLU A 175 -8.69 -13.91 -6.21
CA GLU A 175 -9.52 -15.12 -6.09
C GLU A 175 -9.91 -15.68 -7.46
N LEU A 176 -10.26 -14.85 -8.45
CA LEU A 176 -10.54 -15.31 -9.82
C LEU A 176 -9.35 -16.03 -10.45
N ILE A 177 -8.13 -15.50 -10.32
CA ILE A 177 -6.91 -16.14 -10.84
C ILE A 177 -6.67 -17.49 -10.18
N LYS A 178 -6.82 -17.54 -8.84
CA LYS A 178 -6.69 -18.78 -8.07
C LYS A 178 -7.72 -19.81 -8.52
N ASP A 179 -8.95 -19.40 -8.74
CA ASP A 179 -10.04 -20.25 -9.24
C ASP A 179 -9.75 -20.84 -10.63
N VAL A 180 -9.29 -19.99 -11.56
CA VAL A 180 -8.88 -20.42 -12.91
C VAL A 180 -7.74 -21.42 -12.82
N LEU A 181 -6.72 -21.14 -12.00
CA LEU A 181 -5.57 -22.00 -11.84
C LEU A 181 -5.94 -23.37 -11.25
N VAL A 182 -6.72 -23.39 -10.17
CA VAL A 182 -7.18 -24.64 -9.54
C VAL A 182 -8.01 -25.48 -10.52
N TYR A 183 -8.89 -24.83 -11.30
CA TYR A 183 -9.67 -25.52 -12.31
C TYR A 183 -8.77 -26.05 -13.44
N ALA A 184 -7.81 -25.27 -13.92
CA ALA A 184 -6.86 -25.68 -14.95
C ALA A 184 -5.99 -26.86 -14.51
N GLU A 185 -5.57 -26.92 -13.24
CA GLU A 185 -4.77 -28.02 -12.69
C GLU A 185 -5.55 -29.34 -12.56
N ASN A 186 -6.89 -29.30 -12.56
CA ASN A 186 -7.70 -30.51 -12.53
C ASN A 186 -7.49 -31.35 -13.81
N PRO A 187 -7.09 -32.64 -13.71
CA PRO A 187 -6.87 -33.50 -14.88
C PRO A 187 -8.11 -33.67 -15.77
N ARG A 188 -9.31 -33.50 -15.20
CA ARG A 188 -10.61 -33.64 -15.89
C ARG A 188 -11.22 -32.29 -16.32
N ALA A 189 -10.45 -31.21 -16.27
CA ALA A 189 -10.92 -29.89 -16.70
C ALA A 189 -11.44 -29.92 -18.16
N ALA A 190 -12.68 -29.48 -18.35
CA ALA A 190 -13.24 -29.24 -19.68
C ALA A 190 -12.95 -27.82 -20.15
N PHE A 191 -12.90 -27.59 -21.47
CA PHE A 191 -12.54 -26.29 -22.04
C PHE A 191 -13.56 -25.20 -21.71
N ASN A 192 -14.87 -25.44 -21.89
CA ASN A 192 -15.86 -24.38 -21.75
C ASN A 192 -15.85 -23.73 -20.35
N PRO A 193 -15.87 -24.47 -19.22
CA PRO A 193 -15.82 -23.82 -17.91
C PRO A 193 -14.45 -23.20 -17.60
N LEU A 194 -13.36 -23.71 -18.18
CA LEU A 194 -12.04 -23.06 -18.08
C LEU A 194 -12.05 -21.71 -18.80
N SER A 195 -12.66 -21.67 -19.99
CA SER A 195 -12.81 -20.46 -20.79
C SER A 195 -13.68 -19.42 -20.08
N GLU A 196 -14.84 -19.82 -19.54
CA GLU A 196 -15.72 -18.91 -18.79
C GLU A 196 -15.02 -18.30 -17.58
N LYS A 197 -14.28 -19.11 -16.80
CA LYS A 197 -13.50 -18.62 -15.67
C LYS A 197 -12.37 -17.68 -16.11
N TRP A 198 -11.68 -18.02 -17.20
CA TRP A 198 -10.60 -17.19 -17.74
C TRP A 198 -11.12 -15.84 -18.24
N GLU A 199 -12.20 -15.81 -19.02
CA GLU A 199 -12.76 -14.56 -19.52
C GLU A 199 -13.22 -13.64 -18.39
N ALA A 200 -13.79 -14.20 -17.31
CA ALA A 200 -14.13 -13.43 -16.11
C ALA A 200 -12.89 -12.81 -15.44
N ALA A 201 -11.83 -13.61 -15.22
CA ALA A 201 -10.59 -13.11 -14.63
C ALA A 201 -9.91 -12.06 -15.51
N LYS A 202 -9.83 -12.33 -16.82
CA LYS A 202 -9.23 -11.44 -17.81
C LYS A 202 -9.95 -10.10 -17.86
N HIS A 203 -11.28 -10.10 -17.87
CA HIS A 203 -12.07 -8.88 -17.92
C HIS A 203 -11.71 -7.95 -16.75
N GLU A 204 -11.70 -8.48 -15.52
CA GLU A 204 -11.37 -7.66 -14.34
C GLU A 204 -9.91 -7.19 -14.33
N ILE A 205 -8.96 -8.01 -14.82
CA ILE A 205 -7.56 -7.59 -14.98
C ILE A 205 -7.44 -6.42 -15.96
N GLU A 206 -8.05 -6.51 -17.14
CA GLU A 206 -8.02 -5.45 -18.16
C GLU A 206 -8.69 -4.16 -17.67
N GLU A 207 -9.80 -4.29 -16.93
CA GLU A 207 -10.48 -3.17 -16.29
C GLU A 207 -9.64 -2.52 -15.19
N MET A 208 -8.88 -3.31 -14.41
CA MET A 208 -7.99 -2.77 -13.38
C MET A 208 -6.81 -2.02 -13.99
N ILE A 209 -6.17 -2.57 -15.04
CA ILE A 209 -5.11 -1.88 -15.79
C ILE A 209 -5.62 -0.52 -16.29
N PHE A 210 -6.82 -0.48 -16.87
CA PHE A 210 -7.43 0.76 -17.32
C PHE A 210 -7.65 1.76 -16.16
N LYS A 211 -8.23 1.32 -15.05
CA LYS A 211 -8.45 2.18 -13.86
C LYS A 211 -7.12 2.73 -13.32
N GLU A 212 -6.08 1.91 -13.28
CA GLU A 212 -4.76 2.32 -12.82
C GLU A 212 -4.12 3.37 -13.73
N GLU A 213 -4.16 3.17 -15.04
CA GLU A 213 -3.46 4.04 -16.00
C GLU A 213 -4.22 5.32 -16.33
N GLU A 214 -5.54 5.25 -16.42
CA GLU A 214 -6.38 6.34 -16.92
C GLU A 214 -7.05 7.14 -15.80
N ILE A 215 -7.16 6.58 -14.59
CA ILE A 215 -7.85 7.22 -13.46
C ILE A 215 -6.87 7.48 -12.31
N MET A 216 -6.28 6.42 -11.76
CA MET A 216 -5.42 6.53 -10.57
C MET A 216 -4.13 7.28 -10.88
N THR A 217 -3.46 6.96 -11.99
CA THR A 217 -2.18 7.57 -12.35
C THR A 217 -2.30 9.09 -12.54
N PRO A 218 -3.22 9.63 -13.37
CA PRO A 218 -3.33 11.08 -13.54
C PRO A 218 -3.67 11.79 -12.23
N MET A 219 -4.58 11.21 -11.44
CA MET A 219 -4.96 11.76 -10.14
C MET A 219 -3.79 11.84 -9.16
N THR A 220 -3.00 10.78 -9.05
CA THR A 220 -1.84 10.73 -8.15
C THR A 220 -0.73 11.67 -8.62
N LEU A 221 -0.52 11.83 -9.93
CA LEU A 221 0.44 12.77 -10.49
C LEU A 221 0.10 14.24 -10.21
N ASP A 222 -1.19 14.57 -10.13
CA ASP A 222 -1.64 15.94 -9.84
C ASP A 222 -1.62 16.28 -8.33
N VAL A 223 -1.58 15.26 -7.47
CA VAL A 223 -1.73 15.41 -6.01
C VAL A 223 -0.42 15.19 -5.25
N PHE A 224 0.34 14.16 -5.61
CA PHE A 224 1.55 13.76 -4.88
C PHE A 224 2.68 14.75 -5.11
N SER A 225 3.44 15.01 -4.04
CA SER A 225 4.71 15.71 -4.17
C SER A 225 5.80 14.79 -4.74
N LEU A 226 6.85 15.38 -5.28
CA LEU A 226 8.07 14.68 -5.69
C LEU A 226 8.67 13.91 -4.52
N LYS A 227 8.57 14.45 -3.30
CA LYS A 227 9.08 13.75 -2.11
C LYS A 227 8.27 12.50 -1.77
N ASP A 228 6.95 12.53 -1.97
CA ASP A 228 6.13 11.33 -1.82
C ASP A 228 6.56 10.28 -2.85
N TRP A 229 6.77 10.66 -4.11
CA TRP A 229 7.25 9.74 -5.15
C TRP A 229 8.63 9.15 -4.87
N GLU A 230 9.55 9.92 -4.28
CA GLU A 230 10.86 9.41 -3.85
C GLU A 230 10.70 8.33 -2.77
N ASN A 231 9.87 8.58 -1.76
CA ASN A 231 9.63 7.61 -0.69
C ASN A 231 8.95 6.35 -1.25
N ILE A 232 7.95 6.51 -2.14
CA ILE A 232 7.30 5.38 -2.82
C ILE A 232 8.34 4.57 -3.63
N ALA A 233 9.27 5.23 -4.31
CA ALA A 233 10.31 4.55 -5.08
C ALA A 233 11.28 3.76 -4.19
N GLU A 234 11.65 4.30 -3.02
CA GLU A 234 12.50 3.64 -2.03
C GLU A 234 11.78 2.44 -1.36
N ASP A 235 10.58 2.68 -0.83
CA ASP A 235 9.79 1.68 -0.11
C ASP A 235 9.30 0.53 -1.03
N SER A 236 9.23 0.77 -2.35
CA SER A 236 8.90 -0.26 -3.35
C SER A 236 9.85 -1.46 -3.32
N TYR A 237 11.10 -1.29 -2.86
CA TYR A 237 12.08 -2.38 -2.79
C TYR A 237 11.77 -3.39 -1.68
N ASP A 238 11.08 -2.98 -0.62
CA ASP A 238 10.68 -3.87 0.48
C ASP A 238 9.62 -4.89 0.04
N ILE A 239 8.82 -4.53 -0.97
CA ILE A 239 7.76 -5.38 -1.56
C ILE A 239 8.28 -6.11 -2.81
N GLY A 240 9.04 -5.40 -3.64
CA GLY A 240 9.62 -5.89 -4.89
C GLY A 240 8.70 -5.75 -6.11
N PHE A 241 9.21 -6.19 -7.26
CA PHE A 241 8.63 -5.92 -8.58
C PHE A 241 7.99 -7.16 -9.22
N ALA A 242 6.92 -6.96 -9.98
CA ALA A 242 6.15 -8.00 -10.67
C ALA A 242 6.50 -8.00 -12.16
N PHE A 243 6.74 -9.17 -12.75
CA PHE A 243 6.96 -9.35 -14.19
C PHE A 243 8.22 -8.70 -14.79
N ILE A 244 8.80 -7.71 -14.12
CA ILE A 244 9.99 -6.97 -14.56
C ILE A 244 11.15 -7.15 -13.58
N PRO A 245 12.40 -6.98 -14.04
CA PRO A 245 13.54 -6.79 -13.14
C PRO A 245 13.37 -5.53 -12.29
N ALA A 246 14.04 -5.49 -11.13
CA ALA A 246 14.05 -4.29 -10.30
C ALA A 246 14.53 -3.07 -11.12
N PRO A 247 13.74 -1.98 -11.17
CA PRO A 247 14.10 -0.77 -11.89
C PRO A 247 15.26 -0.05 -11.18
N LEU A 248 15.80 0.99 -11.81
CA LEU A 248 16.77 1.87 -11.14
C LEU A 248 16.07 2.70 -10.06
N GLY A 249 16.78 2.99 -8.96
CA GLY A 249 16.28 3.95 -7.97
C GLY A 249 16.03 5.31 -8.61
N TRP A 250 14.94 5.95 -8.22
CA TRP A 250 14.53 7.26 -8.74
C TRP A 250 14.58 8.33 -7.66
N GLN A 251 15.08 9.51 -8.04
CA GLN A 251 15.14 10.70 -7.21
C GLN A 251 14.85 11.93 -8.06
N ALA A 252 14.19 12.92 -7.47
CA ALA A 252 13.83 14.13 -8.20
C ALA A 252 15.07 14.99 -8.48
N GLY A 253 15.17 15.51 -9.70
CA GLY A 253 16.24 16.43 -10.06
C GLY A 253 16.05 17.80 -9.41
N PRO A 254 17.13 18.60 -9.20
CA PRO A 254 17.00 19.98 -8.70
C PRO A 254 16.10 20.88 -9.54
N SER A 255 16.00 20.61 -10.85
CA SER A 255 15.10 21.34 -11.75
C SER A 255 13.63 20.95 -11.57
N ASP A 256 13.33 19.74 -11.12
CA ASP A 256 11.96 19.25 -10.95
C ASP A 256 11.38 19.81 -9.64
N LEU A 257 12.19 19.84 -8.58
CA LEU A 257 11.85 20.51 -7.31
C LEU A 257 11.55 22.00 -7.47
N ALA A 258 12.20 22.69 -8.42
CA ALA A 258 11.90 24.09 -8.72
C ALA A 258 10.53 24.24 -9.40
N LYS A 259 10.21 23.35 -10.35
CA LYS A 259 8.92 23.35 -11.06
C LYS A 259 7.76 22.96 -10.15
N GLU A 260 7.97 22.02 -9.23
CA GLU A 260 6.96 21.65 -8.24
C GLU A 260 6.51 22.86 -7.42
N LYS A 261 7.46 23.69 -6.96
CA LYS A 261 7.14 24.92 -6.23
C LYS A 261 6.29 25.90 -7.05
N GLU A 262 6.51 25.97 -8.35
CA GLU A 262 5.70 26.81 -9.25
C GLU A 262 4.27 26.27 -9.42
N ARG A 263 4.10 24.94 -9.29
CA ARG A 263 2.80 24.25 -9.42
C ARG A 263 2.08 24.03 -8.10
N GLU A 264 2.64 24.44 -6.97
CA GLU A 264 2.05 24.16 -5.66
C GLU A 264 0.60 24.67 -5.53
N VAL A 265 0.28 25.84 -6.10
CA VAL A 265 -1.10 26.36 -6.11
C VAL A 265 -2.05 25.44 -6.89
N GLN A 266 -1.59 24.86 -8.00
CA GLN A 266 -2.37 23.93 -8.81
C GLN A 266 -2.52 22.58 -8.11
N ARG A 267 -1.45 22.09 -7.48
CA ARG A 267 -1.45 20.86 -6.67
C ARG A 267 -2.45 20.95 -5.52
N GLN A 268 -2.47 22.07 -4.79
CA GLN A 268 -3.45 22.31 -3.72
C GLN A 268 -4.89 22.36 -4.24
N ALA A 269 -5.12 22.96 -5.41
CA ALA A 269 -6.44 22.93 -6.05
C ALA A 269 -6.85 21.51 -6.47
N ALA A 270 -5.90 20.70 -6.98
CA ALA A 270 -6.14 19.30 -7.33
C ALA A 270 -6.47 18.44 -6.11
N ILE A 271 -5.76 18.63 -4.98
CA ILE A 271 -6.08 17.98 -3.70
C ILE A 271 -7.52 18.29 -3.29
N GLN A 272 -7.91 19.57 -3.29
CA GLN A 272 -9.25 19.98 -2.90
C GLN A 272 -10.32 19.37 -3.82
N GLN A 273 -10.09 19.42 -5.14
CA GLN A 273 -11.00 18.82 -6.11
C GLN A 273 -11.12 17.30 -5.95
N ALA A 274 -10.00 16.61 -5.69
CA ALA A 274 -9.98 15.17 -5.46
C ALA A 274 -10.77 14.79 -4.20
N LYS A 275 -10.55 15.51 -3.07
CA LYS A 275 -11.33 15.32 -1.83
C LYS A 275 -12.84 15.48 -2.08
N GLU A 276 -13.25 16.57 -2.73
CA GLU A 276 -14.66 16.83 -3.04
C GLU A 276 -15.29 15.75 -3.94
N THR A 277 -14.50 15.18 -4.86
CA THR A 277 -14.95 14.11 -5.76
C THR A 277 -15.13 12.80 -4.99
N THR A 278 -14.23 12.49 -4.04
CA THR A 278 -14.33 11.28 -3.23
C THR A 278 -15.43 11.33 -2.19
N ASP A 279 -15.71 12.49 -1.61
CA ASP A 279 -16.78 12.66 -0.62
C ASP A 279 -18.16 12.36 -1.23
N GLY A 280 -18.41 12.79 -2.48
CA GLY A 280 -19.65 12.48 -3.19
C GLY A 280 -19.83 10.99 -3.50
N ILE A 281 -18.72 10.26 -3.72
CA ILE A 281 -18.73 8.80 -3.91
C ILE A 281 -18.98 8.11 -2.57
N ALA A 282 -18.34 8.58 -1.49
CA ALA A 282 -18.52 8.06 -0.14
C ALA A 282 -19.95 8.24 0.38
N GLU A 283 -20.60 9.38 0.10
CA GLU A 283 -22.01 9.62 0.39
C GLU A 283 -22.94 8.63 -0.34
N GLY A 284 -22.61 8.25 -1.59
CA GLY A 284 -23.34 7.22 -2.34
C GLY A 284 -23.11 5.79 -1.81
N LEU A 285 -21.98 5.55 -1.14
CA LEU A 285 -21.61 4.26 -0.53
C LEU A 285 -22.02 4.17 0.95
N ALA A 286 -22.62 5.22 1.53
CA ALA A 286 -22.85 5.36 2.96
C ALA A 286 -23.97 4.45 3.50
N ASN A 287 -23.59 3.19 3.76
CA ASN A 287 -23.98 2.46 4.96
C ASN A 287 -22.73 2.04 5.77
N ALA A 288 -21.66 2.83 5.70
CA ALA A 288 -20.48 2.68 6.55
C ALA A 288 -20.06 4.05 7.08
N GLN A 289 -20.05 4.20 8.41
CA GLN A 289 -19.59 5.40 9.10
C GLN A 289 -18.11 5.63 8.75
N VAL A 290 -17.81 6.75 8.09
CA VAL A 290 -16.44 7.23 7.87
C VAL A 290 -16.13 8.19 9.02
N GLN A 291 -15.14 7.85 9.85
CA GLN A 291 -14.52 8.81 10.77
C GLN A 291 -13.62 9.73 9.95
N GLU A 292 -13.72 11.04 10.18
CA GLU A 292 -12.79 12.04 9.65
C GLU A 292 -11.35 11.62 9.99
N VAL A 293 -10.54 11.39 8.97
CA VAL A 293 -9.10 11.18 9.13
C VAL A 293 -8.48 12.57 9.23
N GLU A 294 -8.02 12.96 10.42
CA GLU A 294 -7.21 14.17 10.58
C GLU A 294 -5.98 14.08 9.67
N GLU A 295 -5.75 15.14 8.89
CA GLU A 295 -4.62 15.30 7.98
C GLU A 295 -3.31 15.35 8.80
N TYR A 296 -2.69 14.18 9.01
CA TYR A 296 -1.48 14.04 9.83
C TYR A 296 -0.22 14.01 8.95
N ASP A 297 0.32 15.18 8.63
CA ASP A 297 1.65 15.30 8.04
C ASP A 297 2.72 15.22 9.11
N TRP A 298 3.20 14.01 9.37
CA TRP A 298 4.20 13.73 10.39
C TRP A 298 5.53 14.47 10.12
N GLN A 299 5.87 14.80 8.87
CA GLN A 299 7.20 15.34 8.55
C GLN A 299 7.45 16.79 9.04
N THR A 300 6.45 17.47 9.59
CA THR A 300 6.53 18.90 9.96
C THR A 300 6.29 19.21 11.44
N VAL A 301 6.11 18.20 12.30
CA VAL A 301 5.74 18.41 13.70
C VAL A 301 6.96 18.54 14.63
N ASP A 302 7.41 19.77 14.86
CA ASP A 302 8.43 20.07 15.88
C ASP A 302 7.76 20.54 17.18
N SER A 303 7.63 19.62 18.15
CA SER A 303 7.17 19.92 19.52
C SER A 303 8.19 19.39 20.51
N LYS A 304 8.36 20.07 21.65
CA LYS A 304 9.33 19.70 22.70
C LYS A 304 9.17 18.28 23.25
N ASP A 305 7.99 17.67 23.07
CA ASP A 305 7.65 16.34 23.57
C ASP A 305 7.44 15.33 22.44
N THR A 306 7.82 15.66 21.21
CA THR A 306 7.74 14.78 20.04
C THR A 306 9.08 14.08 19.79
N VAL A 307 9.06 12.75 19.62
CA VAL A 307 10.20 11.93 19.19
C VAL A 307 10.03 11.56 17.72
N VAL A 308 10.91 12.07 16.86
CA VAL A 308 10.94 11.75 15.43
C VAL A 308 11.90 10.58 15.19
N LEU A 309 11.37 9.47 14.67
CA LEU A 309 12.11 8.27 14.30
C LEU A 309 12.13 8.15 12.77
N PRO A 310 13.09 7.41 12.17
CA PRO A 310 13.11 7.18 10.73
C PRO A 310 11.83 6.53 10.19
N THR A 311 11.11 5.78 11.02
CA THR A 311 9.91 5.00 10.66
C THR A 311 8.63 5.52 11.31
N GLY A 312 8.60 6.78 11.77
CA GLY A 312 7.39 7.38 12.33
C GLY A 312 7.66 8.37 13.46
N ILE A 313 6.57 8.86 14.04
CA ILE A 313 6.62 9.89 15.08
C ILE A 313 5.77 9.48 16.27
N LEU A 314 6.31 9.67 17.46
CA LEU A 314 5.63 9.40 18.71
C LEU A 314 5.67 10.63 19.60
N GLN A 315 4.55 10.93 20.25
CA GLN A 315 4.59 11.77 21.44
C GLN A 315 5.31 11.01 22.56
N LEU A 316 6.03 11.71 23.44
CA LEU A 316 6.77 11.09 24.54
C LEU A 316 5.86 10.22 25.42
N GLU A 317 4.63 10.66 25.67
CA GLU A 317 3.63 9.88 26.42
C GLU A 317 3.28 8.55 25.72
N GLN A 318 3.17 8.54 24.39
CA GLN A 318 2.93 7.32 23.61
C GLN A 318 4.13 6.37 23.69
N LEU A 319 5.35 6.89 23.59
CA LEU A 319 6.57 6.10 23.73
C LEU A 319 6.68 5.45 25.13
N LEU A 320 6.35 6.20 26.18
CA LEU A 320 6.28 5.66 27.55
C LEU A 320 5.22 4.57 27.67
N ALA A 321 4.00 4.80 27.14
CA ALA A 321 2.92 3.83 27.18
C ALA A 321 3.27 2.53 26.43
N ILE A 322 3.97 2.62 25.29
CA ILE A 322 4.50 1.45 24.57
C ILE A 322 5.41 0.63 25.50
N PHE A 323 6.39 1.28 26.16
CA PHE A 323 7.29 0.58 27.08
C PHE A 323 6.60 -0.05 28.29
N GLU A 324 5.45 0.47 28.72
CA GLU A 324 4.65 -0.13 29.81
C GLU A 324 3.84 -1.36 29.39
N VAL A 325 3.48 -1.46 28.10
CA VAL A 325 2.61 -2.52 27.55
C VAL A 325 3.41 -3.65 26.90
N LEU A 326 4.64 -3.38 26.45
CA LEU A 326 5.50 -4.42 25.87
C LEU A 326 5.55 -5.67 26.76
N PRO A 327 5.42 -6.88 26.20
CA PRO A 327 5.41 -8.12 26.97
C PRO A 327 6.83 -8.54 27.41
N VAL A 328 7.74 -7.58 27.53
CA VAL A 328 9.14 -7.75 27.92
C VAL A 328 9.57 -6.58 28.82
N ASP A 329 10.44 -6.89 29.79
CA ASP A 329 11.12 -5.88 30.59
C ASP A 329 12.42 -5.48 29.90
N LEU A 330 12.67 -4.18 29.77
CA LEU A 330 13.88 -3.63 29.16
C LEU A 330 14.75 -2.97 30.25
N THR A 331 16.06 -3.15 30.19
CA THR A 331 17.03 -2.33 30.94
C THR A 331 18.16 -1.94 30.00
N PHE A 332 18.40 -0.64 29.84
CA PHE A 332 19.48 -0.12 29.00
C PHE A 332 20.64 0.41 29.86
N VAL A 333 21.82 -0.06 29.51
CA VAL A 333 23.12 0.33 30.07
C VAL A 333 23.91 1.01 28.95
N ASP A 334 24.42 2.22 29.18
CA ASP A 334 25.15 2.95 28.13
C ASP A 334 26.58 2.43 27.91
N HIS A 335 27.27 3.02 26.93
CA HIS A 335 28.68 2.76 26.62
C HIS A 335 29.66 3.01 27.78
N ASN A 336 29.23 3.62 28.90
CA ASN A 336 30.06 3.76 30.11
C ASN A 336 29.65 2.76 31.20
N ASP A 337 28.94 1.70 30.82
CA ASP A 337 28.44 0.63 31.68
C ASP A 337 27.53 1.12 32.81
N ARG A 338 26.80 2.23 32.57
CA ARG A 338 25.86 2.82 33.53
C ARG A 338 24.42 2.63 33.11
N VAL A 339 23.56 2.27 34.07
CA VAL A 339 22.13 2.13 33.81
C VAL A 339 21.54 3.49 33.45
N ARG A 340 20.87 3.60 32.30
CA ARG A 340 20.21 4.83 31.84
C ARG A 340 18.70 4.74 31.80
N PHE A 341 18.18 3.54 31.59
CA PHE A 341 16.76 3.35 31.42
C PHE A 341 16.35 1.94 31.84
N PHE A 342 15.12 1.80 32.33
CA PHE A 342 14.42 0.53 32.43
C PHE A 342 12.92 0.75 32.20
N SER A 343 12.21 -0.24 31.68
CA SER A 343 10.75 -0.15 31.49
C SER A 343 9.97 -0.38 32.79
N GLU A 344 8.83 0.31 32.95
CA GLU A 344 7.92 0.21 34.12
C GLU A 344 6.66 -0.61 33.78
N GLY A 345 6.82 -1.87 33.36
CA GLY A 345 5.69 -2.76 33.09
C GLY A 345 4.90 -3.19 34.36
N LYS A 346 3.63 -3.54 34.20
CA LYS A 346 2.75 -3.97 35.32
C LYS A 346 3.16 -5.29 35.98
N LYS A 347 3.85 -6.19 35.25
CA LYS A 347 4.21 -7.54 35.69
C LYS A 347 5.69 -7.85 35.46
N ARG A 348 6.57 -7.09 36.12
CA ARG A 348 8.02 -7.28 35.97
C ARG A 348 8.51 -8.58 36.59
N VAL A 349 9.47 -9.21 35.93
CA VAL A 349 10.15 -10.40 36.46
C VAL A 349 11.11 -10.00 37.58
N PHE A 350 11.87 -8.92 37.37
CA PHE A 350 12.82 -8.38 38.35
C PHE A 350 12.49 -6.93 38.70
N PRO A 351 12.19 -6.61 39.97
CA PRO A 351 11.91 -5.24 40.35
C PRO A 351 13.17 -4.37 40.22
N ARG A 352 13.01 -3.16 39.69
CA ARG A 352 14.04 -2.11 39.61
C ARG A 352 13.54 -0.86 40.34
N THR A 353 14.45 -0.18 41.04
CA THR A 353 14.20 1.09 41.73
C THR A 353 14.86 2.23 40.97
N LYS A 354 14.25 3.43 40.98
CA LYS A 354 14.82 4.61 40.30
C LYS A 354 16.23 5.00 40.79
N SER A 355 16.62 4.56 41.98
CA SER A 355 17.96 4.76 42.55
C SER A 355 19.10 4.09 41.79
N ILE A 356 18.81 3.15 40.87
CA ILE A 356 19.85 2.50 40.06
C ILE A 356 20.26 3.33 38.85
N ILE A 357 19.47 4.33 38.44
CA ILE A 357 19.78 5.16 37.28
C ILE A 357 21.10 5.90 37.54
N GLY A 358 22.04 5.75 36.62
CA GLY A 358 23.40 6.30 36.70
C GLY A 358 24.41 5.43 37.45
N ARG A 359 23.97 4.34 38.08
CA ARG A 359 24.84 3.37 38.74
C ARG A 359 25.51 2.45 37.72
N GLU A 360 26.76 2.07 37.98
CA GLU A 360 27.47 1.06 37.19
C GLU A 360 26.79 -0.30 37.31
N VAL A 361 26.58 -0.96 36.17
CA VAL A 361 25.79 -2.20 36.09
C VAL A 361 26.40 -3.35 36.91
N VAL A 362 27.73 -3.43 37.00
CA VAL A 362 28.43 -4.44 37.80
C VAL A 362 28.06 -4.35 39.28
N ASN A 363 27.84 -3.13 39.79
CA ASN A 363 27.45 -2.88 41.17
C ASN A 363 25.97 -3.21 41.44
N CYS A 364 25.15 -3.38 40.40
CA CYS A 364 23.76 -3.80 40.52
C CYS A 364 23.60 -5.32 40.70
N HIS A 365 24.67 -6.09 40.57
CA HIS A 365 24.65 -7.56 40.63
C HIS A 365 25.35 -8.11 41.88
N PRO A 366 24.94 -9.29 42.39
CA PRO A 366 25.64 -9.97 43.48
C PRO A 366 27.08 -10.34 43.09
N PRO A 367 28.03 -10.39 44.06
CA PRO A 367 29.45 -10.71 43.77
C PRO A 367 29.68 -11.99 42.97
N LYS A 368 28.86 -13.02 43.19
CA LYS A 368 28.93 -14.29 42.48
C LYS A 368 28.68 -14.19 40.95
N SER A 369 28.06 -13.11 40.48
CA SER A 369 27.67 -12.91 39.08
C SER A 369 28.43 -11.76 38.40
N MET A 370 29.23 -10.98 39.15
CA MET A 370 29.98 -9.84 38.61
C MET A 370 30.89 -10.24 37.44
N HIS A 371 31.65 -11.32 37.59
CA HIS A 371 32.57 -11.79 36.54
C HIS A 371 31.86 -12.18 35.23
N ILE A 372 30.59 -12.62 35.31
CA ILE A 372 29.78 -12.94 34.13
C ILE A 372 29.37 -11.65 33.42
N VAL A 373 28.90 -10.66 34.20
CA VAL A 373 28.51 -9.34 33.68
C VAL A 373 29.71 -8.64 33.02
N GLU A 374 30.87 -8.63 33.69
CA GLU A 374 32.11 -8.06 33.16
C GLU A 374 32.55 -8.73 31.87
N LYS A 375 32.44 -10.07 31.78
CA LYS A 375 32.74 -10.80 30.56
C LYS A 375 31.81 -10.37 29.42
N ILE A 376 30.49 -10.36 29.64
CA ILE A 376 29.52 -9.96 28.61
C ILE A 376 29.81 -8.55 28.10
N LEU A 377 30.05 -7.59 29.01
CA LEU A 377 30.36 -6.22 28.63
C LEU A 377 31.67 -6.14 27.85
N THR A 378 32.72 -6.84 28.30
CA THR A 378 34.01 -6.88 27.59
C THR A 378 33.87 -7.42 26.17
N ASP A 379 33.12 -8.52 26.01
CA ASP A 379 32.85 -9.11 24.70
C ASP A 379 32.07 -8.13 23.81
N PHE A 380 31.11 -7.38 24.36
CA PHE A 380 30.30 -6.40 23.63
C PHE A 380 31.10 -5.16 23.23
N HIS A 381 31.93 -4.63 24.13
CA HIS A 381 32.84 -3.51 23.86
C HIS A 381 33.87 -3.84 22.79
N SER A 382 34.42 -5.06 22.82
CA SER A 382 35.40 -5.52 21.83
C SER A 382 34.78 -5.95 20.50
N GLY A 383 33.47 -6.19 20.46
CA GLY A 383 32.76 -6.76 19.31
C GLY A 383 33.01 -8.25 19.11
N GLU A 384 33.53 -8.96 20.12
CA GLU A 384 33.68 -10.43 20.09
C GLU A 384 32.31 -11.12 20.03
N ASN A 385 31.34 -10.60 20.78
CA ASN A 385 29.95 -11.06 20.76
C ASN A 385 28.99 -9.87 20.74
N ASP A 386 27.85 -10.03 20.07
CA ASP A 386 26.80 -9.01 20.02
C ASP A 386 25.53 -9.42 20.78
N THR A 387 25.48 -10.67 21.25
CA THR A 387 24.35 -11.22 22.00
C THR A 387 24.81 -12.16 23.10
N ALA A 388 24.04 -12.24 24.18
CA ALA A 388 24.18 -13.27 25.21
C ALA A 388 22.81 -13.63 25.77
N ASP A 389 22.45 -14.92 25.75
CA ASP A 389 21.12 -15.40 26.10
C ASP A 389 21.19 -16.37 27.29
N PHE A 390 20.25 -16.23 28.23
CA PHE A 390 20.11 -17.05 29.44
C PHE A 390 18.65 -17.43 29.67
N TRP A 391 18.43 -18.58 30.30
CA TRP A 391 17.10 -18.94 30.78
C TRP A 391 17.19 -19.57 32.15
N ILE A 392 16.23 -19.21 33.01
CA ILE A 392 16.19 -19.68 34.39
C ILE A 392 14.74 -19.99 34.79
N ASP A 393 14.61 -20.94 35.71
CA ASP A 393 13.33 -21.33 36.29
C ASP A 393 13.17 -20.62 37.65
N ILE A 394 12.15 -19.77 37.80
CA ILE A 394 11.86 -19.03 39.04
C ILE A 394 10.37 -19.15 39.37
N ASN A 395 10.04 -19.76 40.52
CA ASN A 395 8.67 -19.88 41.03
C ASN A 395 7.69 -20.39 39.95
N GLU A 396 8.03 -21.54 39.33
CA GLU A 396 7.25 -22.18 38.25
C GLU A 396 7.18 -21.39 36.93
N ARG A 397 7.91 -20.28 36.81
CA ARG A 397 8.01 -19.48 35.58
C ARG A 397 9.32 -19.76 34.86
N LYS A 398 9.25 -19.85 33.53
CA LYS A 398 10.41 -19.88 32.64
C LYS A 398 10.77 -18.47 32.21
N ILE A 399 11.86 -17.94 32.75
CA ILE A 399 12.34 -16.60 32.43
C ILE A 399 13.42 -16.71 31.36
N TYR A 400 13.24 -15.97 30.26
CA TYR A 400 14.22 -15.81 29.20
C TYR A 400 14.83 -14.41 29.26
N ILE A 401 16.15 -14.33 29.35
CA ILE A 401 16.91 -13.09 29.51
C ILE A 401 17.90 -13.01 28.36
N ARG A 402 17.88 -11.90 27.64
CA ARG A 402 18.76 -11.66 26.49
C ARG A 402 19.49 -10.34 26.66
N TYR A 403 20.74 -10.32 26.29
CA TYR A 403 21.57 -9.12 26.26
C TYR A 403 21.97 -8.86 24.81
N PHE A 404 21.85 -7.60 24.38
CA PHE A 404 22.22 -7.17 23.03
C PHE A 404 23.19 -6.01 23.09
N ALA A 405 24.28 -6.08 22.32
CA ALA A 405 25.13 -4.93 22.06
C ALA A 405 24.39 -3.98 21.10
N LEU A 406 24.07 -2.77 21.56
CA LEU A 406 23.50 -1.73 20.72
C LEU A 406 24.62 -0.99 20.00
N LYS A 407 24.48 -0.83 18.69
CA LYS A 407 25.44 -0.11 17.84
C LYS A 407 24.71 0.88 16.94
N ASN A 408 25.35 2.00 16.60
CA ASN A 408 24.81 2.95 15.62
C ASN A 408 25.06 2.49 14.17
N GLN A 409 24.63 3.28 13.18
CA GLN A 409 24.84 3.00 11.75
C GLN A 409 26.33 2.93 11.36
N GLU A 410 27.23 3.54 12.13
CA GLU A 410 28.69 3.47 11.95
C GLU A 410 29.33 2.30 12.72
N ASN A 411 28.52 1.37 13.24
CA ASN A 411 28.94 0.20 14.03
C ASN A 411 29.65 0.56 15.36
N GLN A 412 29.45 1.78 15.88
CA GLN A 412 29.98 2.19 17.18
C GLN A 412 29.09 1.69 18.31
N TYR A 413 29.70 1.14 19.36
CA TYR A 413 28.99 0.64 20.55
C TYR A 413 28.33 1.77 21.33
N LEU A 414 27.01 1.69 21.49
CA LEU A 414 26.18 2.63 22.24
C LEU A 414 25.87 2.16 23.66
N GLY A 415 25.95 0.83 23.90
CA GLY A 415 25.63 0.23 25.19
C GLY A 415 25.04 -1.17 25.07
N CYS A 416 24.55 -1.69 26.18
CA CYS A 416 23.95 -3.02 26.31
C CYS A 416 22.46 -2.90 26.65
N LEU A 417 21.60 -3.58 25.89
CA LEU A 417 20.18 -3.74 26.18
C LEU A 417 19.92 -5.12 26.79
N GLU A 418 19.44 -5.17 28.03
CA GLU A 418 18.86 -6.35 28.66
C GLU A 418 17.36 -6.42 28.32
N VAL A 419 16.90 -7.57 27.84
CA VAL A 419 15.51 -7.89 27.56
C VAL A 419 15.13 -9.13 28.36
N THR A 420 14.13 -9.02 29.24
CA THR A 420 13.64 -10.14 30.04
C THR A 420 12.18 -10.44 29.70
N GLN A 421 11.86 -11.71 29.48
CA GLN A 421 10.50 -12.17 29.19
C GLN A 421 10.14 -13.41 30.01
N ASP A 422 8.93 -13.44 30.56
CA ASP A 422 8.33 -14.68 31.03
C ASP A 422 7.71 -15.43 29.84
N ILE A 423 8.31 -16.54 29.46
CA ILE A 423 7.90 -17.34 28.29
C ILE A 423 7.03 -18.55 28.68
N THR A 424 6.59 -18.64 29.94
CA THR A 424 5.86 -19.81 30.46
C THR A 424 4.61 -20.14 29.66
N ASP A 425 3.81 -19.13 29.30
CA ASP A 425 2.59 -19.33 28.52
C ASP A 425 2.87 -19.44 27.02
N ILE A 426 3.93 -18.80 26.52
CA ILE A 426 4.39 -18.95 25.14
C ILE A 426 4.76 -20.40 24.84
N GLN A 427 5.43 -21.08 25.79
CA GLN A 427 5.78 -22.50 25.67
C GLN A 427 4.57 -23.44 25.59
N LYS A 428 3.36 -22.98 25.94
CA LYS A 428 2.11 -23.77 25.87
C LYS A 428 1.36 -23.61 24.55
N ILE A 429 1.73 -22.63 23.72
CA ILE A 429 1.02 -22.36 22.46
C ILE A 429 1.24 -23.54 21.48
N SER A 430 0.16 -24.01 20.88
CA SER A 430 0.18 -25.04 19.84
C SER A 430 -0.93 -24.79 18.80
N GLY A 431 -0.82 -25.37 17.60
CA GLY A 431 -1.79 -25.16 16.53
C GLY A 431 -1.73 -23.75 15.92
N GLN A 432 -2.88 -23.21 15.50
CA GLN A 432 -3.01 -21.88 14.89
C GLN A 432 -4.21 -21.16 15.48
N ASN A 433 -4.07 -19.86 15.74
CA ASN A 433 -5.17 -18.97 16.11
C ASN A 433 -5.18 -17.81 15.09
N ARG A 434 -6.11 -17.85 14.13
CA ARG A 434 -6.13 -16.95 12.95
C ARG A 434 -7.27 -15.91 12.98
N LEU A 435 -8.19 -16.01 13.94
CA LEU A 435 -9.38 -15.16 14.09
C LEU A 435 -9.66 -14.93 15.58
N LEU A 436 -10.40 -13.87 15.94
CA LEU A 436 -10.74 -13.43 17.31
C LEU A 436 -11.46 -14.47 18.24
N GLU A 437 -11.48 -15.76 17.90
CA GLU A 437 -12.08 -16.85 18.69
C GLU A 437 -11.39 -17.10 20.05
N GLY A 438 -10.27 -16.43 20.33
CA GLY A 438 -9.54 -16.50 21.60
C GLY A 438 -9.78 -15.35 22.58
N PHE A 439 -10.58 -14.34 22.25
CA PHE A 439 -10.88 -13.23 23.17
C PHE A 439 -11.97 -13.66 24.18
N THR A 440 -11.56 -14.37 25.23
CA THR A 440 -12.31 -14.37 26.49
C THR A 440 -11.73 -13.25 27.35
N LYS A 441 -12.55 -12.22 27.62
CA LYS A 441 -12.29 -11.35 28.76
C LYS A 441 -12.47 -12.21 30.01
N ASP A 442 -11.36 -12.55 30.66
CA ASP A 442 -11.38 -12.87 32.09
C ASP A 442 -11.37 -11.58 32.92
#